data_AF-A0A1C6EX32-F1
#
_entry.id   AF-A0A1C6EX32-F1
#
_cell.length_a   1.000
_cell.length_b   1.000
_cell.length_c   1.000
_cell.angle_alpha   90.00
_cell.angle_beta   90.00
_cell.angle_gamma   90.00
#
_symmetry.space_group_name_H-M   'P 1'
#
loop_
_entity.id
_entity.type
_entity.pdbx_description
1 polymer ?
#
loop_
_entity_poly.entity_id
_entity_poly.type
_entity_poly.pdbx_seq_one_letter_code
_entity_poly.pdbx_strand_id
1 'polypeptide(L)'
;MKMKRVYANTFKHYDRAVYCQTMEGGHFKDFLKSEKVNYIELPILDQDVVYYKRGLKKEAYALIKSGEYENVYITDSIPLDMNWDLLVKDCEAQKSGKAPMEMVTKAKRIVDKACNDATKSTDDLFEVPEKPDAAAIRVALAGMGYGIDDLKKMDHHDIDDDFWKKLVTRKAYHKKSEKAARKQPDEQQIEEEEELER
;
A
#
# COMPACT_ATOMS: atom_id res chain seq x y z
N MET A 1 -19.50 9.15 -38.64
CA MET A 1 -19.21 7.73 -38.31
C MET A 1 -20.09 7.34 -37.12
N LYS A 2 -20.82 6.22 -37.14
CA LYS A 2 -21.61 5.78 -35.98
C LYS A 2 -20.67 5.09 -34.99
N MET A 3 -20.50 5.64 -33.79
CA MET A 3 -19.78 4.96 -32.70
C MET A 3 -20.51 3.66 -32.37
N LYS A 4 -19.80 2.54 -32.43
CA LYS A 4 -20.33 1.23 -32.06
C LYS A 4 -19.69 0.79 -30.74
N ARG A 5 -20.53 0.37 -29.79
CA ARG A 5 -20.10 -0.37 -28.61
C ARG A 5 -19.88 -1.81 -29.03
N VAL A 6 -18.68 -2.34 -28.78
CA VAL A 6 -18.27 -3.62 -29.37
C VAL A 6 -18.31 -4.75 -28.35
N TYR A 7 -17.86 -4.49 -27.12
CA TYR A 7 -17.83 -5.47 -26.03
C TYR A 7 -18.21 -4.79 -24.72
N ALA A 8 -19.04 -5.43 -23.90
CA ALA A 8 -19.39 -4.95 -22.56
C ALA A 8 -19.30 -6.13 -21.59
N ASN A 9 -18.17 -6.20 -20.86
CA ASN A 9 -17.96 -7.19 -19.81
C ASN A 9 -18.11 -6.52 -18.44
N THR A 10 -18.62 -7.26 -17.46
CA THR A 10 -18.73 -6.80 -16.07
C THR A 10 -17.74 -7.57 -15.22
N PHE A 11 -16.90 -6.84 -14.50
CA PHE A 11 -15.88 -7.35 -13.57
C PHE A 11 -16.13 -6.82 -12.17
N LYS A 12 -15.32 -7.27 -11.20
CA LYS A 12 -15.38 -6.76 -9.83
C LYS A 12 -14.03 -6.25 -9.36
N HIS A 13 -13.98 -5.09 -8.72
CA HIS A 13 -12.79 -4.59 -8.04
C HIS A 13 -13.15 -4.26 -6.60
N TYR A 14 -12.57 -4.98 -5.63
CA TYR A 14 -12.95 -4.88 -4.20
C TYR A 14 -14.48 -5.02 -3.99
N ASP A 15 -15.06 -6.05 -4.59
CA ASP A 15 -16.51 -6.34 -4.63
C ASP A 15 -17.40 -5.30 -5.33
N ARG A 16 -16.84 -4.24 -5.92
CA ARG A 16 -17.57 -3.24 -6.69
C ARG A 16 -17.58 -3.56 -8.17
N ALA A 17 -18.73 -3.42 -8.82
CA ALA A 17 -18.88 -3.74 -10.22
C ALA A 17 -18.17 -2.71 -11.13
N VAL A 18 -17.36 -3.20 -12.06
CA VAL A 18 -16.69 -2.40 -13.09
C VAL A 18 -17.14 -2.88 -14.47
N TYR A 19 -17.69 -1.97 -15.26
CA TYR A 19 -18.10 -2.24 -16.64
C TYR A 19 -16.97 -1.84 -17.59
N CYS A 20 -16.47 -2.82 -18.34
CA CYS A 20 -15.44 -2.60 -19.35
C CYS A 20 -16.09 -2.54 -20.73
N GLN A 21 -15.86 -1.44 -21.44
CA GLN A 21 -16.27 -1.27 -22.83
C GLN A 21 -15.10 -0.89 -23.73
N THR A 22 -15.12 -1.39 -24.96
CA THR A 22 -14.17 -0.99 -26.00
C THR A 22 -14.91 -0.16 -27.05
N MET A 23 -14.36 1.02 -27.36
CA MET A 23 -14.91 1.94 -28.36
C MET A 23 -14.18 1.74 -29.70
N GLU A 24 -14.92 1.43 -30.76
CA GLU A 24 -14.41 1.41 -32.12
C GLU A 24 -14.79 2.68 -32.88
N GLY A 25 -13.80 3.32 -33.51
CA GLY A 25 -14.02 4.42 -34.45
C GLY A 25 -14.45 5.75 -33.81
N GLY A 26 -14.08 6.01 -32.56
CA GLY A 26 -14.28 7.30 -31.89
C GLY A 26 -13.90 7.32 -30.42
N HIS A 27 -13.91 8.52 -29.84
CA HIS A 27 -13.58 8.77 -28.43
C HIS A 27 -14.81 8.75 -27.52
N PHE A 28 -14.65 8.27 -26.29
CA PHE A 28 -15.71 8.20 -25.30
C PHE A 28 -16.19 9.57 -24.86
N LYS A 29 -15.31 10.56 -24.75
CA LYS A 29 -15.71 11.95 -24.45
C LYS A 29 -16.62 12.52 -25.53
N ASP A 30 -16.35 12.21 -26.80
CA ASP A 30 -17.20 12.63 -27.93
C ASP A 30 -18.53 11.86 -27.94
N PHE A 31 -18.52 10.59 -27.52
CA PHE A 31 -19.74 9.82 -27.29
C PHE A 31 -20.61 10.46 -26.20
N LEU A 32 -20.03 10.88 -25.07
CA LEU A 32 -20.78 11.58 -24.02
C LEU A 32 -21.38 12.89 -24.53
N LYS A 33 -20.63 13.67 -25.33
CA LYS A 33 -21.11 14.90 -25.94
C LYS A 33 -22.27 14.66 -26.91
N SER A 34 -22.21 13.62 -27.75
CA SER A 34 -23.27 13.32 -28.72
C SER A 34 -24.58 12.90 -28.05
N GLU A 35 -24.48 12.21 -26.92
CA GLU A 35 -25.60 11.85 -26.03
C GLU A 35 -26.07 13.00 -25.13
N LYS A 36 -25.49 14.21 -25.27
CA LYS A 36 -25.77 15.39 -24.43
C LYS A 36 -25.58 15.13 -22.93
N VAL A 37 -24.60 14.29 -22.59
CA VAL A 37 -24.22 13.99 -21.20
C VAL A 37 -23.07 14.91 -20.80
N ASN A 38 -23.34 15.76 -19.81
CA ASN A 38 -22.29 16.58 -19.20
C ASN A 38 -21.37 15.69 -18.36
N TYR A 39 -20.06 15.95 -18.46
CA TYR A 39 -19.04 15.27 -17.65
C TYR A 39 -18.05 16.29 -17.10
N ILE A 40 -17.33 15.89 -16.06
CA ILE A 40 -16.25 16.64 -15.41
C ILE A 40 -14.99 15.77 -15.50
N GLU A 41 -13.89 16.34 -15.96
CA GLU A 41 -12.59 15.66 -15.92
C GLU A 41 -12.03 15.76 -14.51
N LEU A 42 -11.67 14.62 -13.91
CA LEU A 42 -11.06 14.64 -12.58
C LEU A 42 -9.65 15.22 -12.66
N PRO A 43 -9.19 15.97 -11.64
CA PRO A 43 -7.86 16.58 -11.62
C PRO A 43 -6.77 15.54 -11.32
N ILE A 44 -6.66 14.50 -12.14
CA ILE A 44 -5.66 13.43 -12.07
C ILE A 44 -4.79 13.56 -13.33
N LEU A 45 -3.49 13.76 -13.15
CA LEU A 45 -2.59 14.02 -14.28
C LEU A 45 -2.21 12.75 -15.04
N ASP A 46 -2.03 11.65 -14.32
CA ASP A 46 -1.48 10.41 -14.88
C ASP A 46 -2.54 9.59 -15.64
N GLN A 47 -3.82 9.88 -15.44
CA GLN A 47 -4.94 9.04 -15.89
C GLN A 47 -6.10 9.91 -16.39
N ASP A 48 -6.68 9.55 -17.53
CA ASP A 48 -7.85 10.24 -18.06
C ASP A 48 -9.12 9.67 -17.43
N VAL A 49 -9.61 10.32 -16.37
CA VAL A 49 -10.83 9.91 -15.67
C VAL A 49 -11.89 11.02 -15.77
N VAL A 50 -13.11 10.63 -16.15
CA VAL A 50 -14.26 11.53 -16.19
C VAL A 50 -15.35 11.09 -15.20
N TYR A 51 -15.94 12.04 -14.52
CA TYR A 51 -17.16 11.88 -13.73
C TYR A 51 -18.36 12.37 -14.53
N TYR A 52 -19.45 11.61 -14.52
CA TYR A 52 -20.69 12.00 -15.18
C TYR A 52 -21.91 11.40 -14.47
N LYS A 53 -23.09 11.95 -14.74
CA LYS A 53 -24.35 11.40 -14.25
C LYS A 53 -25.05 10.60 -15.34
N ARG A 54 -25.30 9.32 -15.09
CA ARG A 54 -26.07 8.45 -15.98
C ARG A 54 -27.55 8.52 -15.61
N GLY A 55 -28.33 9.17 -16.46
CA GLY A 55 -29.73 9.51 -16.15
C GLY A 55 -29.84 10.54 -15.04
N LEU A 56 -30.99 10.60 -14.35
CA LEU A 56 -31.28 11.66 -13.37
C LEU A 56 -30.59 11.51 -12.00
N LYS A 57 -30.01 10.34 -11.64
CA LYS A 57 -29.58 10.07 -10.25
C LYS A 57 -28.34 9.19 -10.03
N LYS A 58 -27.78 8.53 -11.05
CA LYS A 58 -26.65 7.62 -10.83
C LYS A 58 -25.34 8.29 -11.23
N GLU A 59 -24.47 8.46 -10.24
CA GLU A 59 -23.09 8.92 -10.45
C GLU A 59 -22.27 7.79 -11.07
N ALA A 60 -21.38 8.16 -11.97
CA ALA A 60 -20.50 7.24 -12.64
C ALA A 60 -19.14 7.90 -12.88
N TYR A 61 -18.09 7.08 -12.78
CA TYR A 61 -16.73 7.43 -13.10
C TYR A 61 -16.27 6.52 -14.23
N ALA A 62 -15.62 7.10 -15.23
CA ALA A 62 -15.07 6.37 -16.36
C ALA A 62 -13.59 6.70 -16.50
N LEU A 63 -12.74 5.69 -16.36
CA LEU A 63 -11.33 5.76 -16.73
C LEU A 63 -11.20 5.39 -18.21
N ILE A 64 -10.54 6.23 -18.97
CA ILE A 64 -10.31 6.11 -20.40
C ILE A 64 -8.85 5.73 -20.62
N LYS A 65 -8.62 4.53 -21.15
CA LYS A 65 -7.29 4.04 -21.52
C LYS A 65 -7.16 4.03 -23.04
N SER A 66 -6.43 5.01 -23.55
CA SER A 66 -6.08 5.12 -24.96
C SER A 66 -5.06 4.03 -25.35
N GLY A 67 -5.33 3.34 -26.46
CA GLY A 67 -4.46 2.33 -27.06
C GLY A 67 -4.76 2.21 -28.55
N GLU A 68 -4.63 1.01 -29.13
CA GLU A 68 -5.12 0.74 -30.50
C GLU A 68 -6.63 0.98 -30.62
N TYR A 69 -7.35 0.62 -29.54
CA TYR A 69 -8.74 0.99 -29.31
C TYR A 69 -8.87 1.69 -27.96
N GLU A 70 -9.88 2.53 -27.81
CA GLU A 70 -10.13 3.21 -26.54
C GLU A 70 -10.93 2.29 -25.61
N ASN A 71 -10.29 1.84 -24.53
CA ASN A 71 -10.91 1.01 -23.51
C ASN A 71 -11.40 1.89 -22.36
N VAL A 72 -12.66 1.74 -21.98
CA VAL A 72 -13.28 2.54 -20.93
C VAL A 72 -13.74 1.63 -19.80
N TYR A 73 -13.32 1.97 -18.58
CA TYR A 73 -13.64 1.26 -17.35
C TYR A 73 -14.59 2.12 -16.53
N ILE A 74 -15.84 1.69 -16.40
CA ILE A 74 -16.92 2.47 -15.78
C ILE A 74 -17.30 1.85 -14.42
N THR A 75 -17.30 2.67 -13.38
CA THR A 75 -17.66 2.31 -12.00
C THR A 75 -18.60 3.35 -11.41
N ASP A 76 -19.37 2.99 -10.39
CA ASP A 76 -20.25 3.91 -9.66
C ASP A 76 -19.53 4.72 -8.57
N SER A 77 -18.28 4.37 -8.28
CA SER A 77 -17.52 4.91 -7.16
C SER A 77 -16.02 4.90 -7.43
N ILE A 78 -15.31 5.85 -6.81
CA ILE A 78 -13.85 5.91 -6.83
C ILE A 78 -13.28 4.67 -6.12
N PRO A 79 -12.20 4.03 -6.64
CA PRO A 79 -11.51 2.94 -5.96
C PRO A 79 -11.17 3.30 -4.51
N LEU A 80 -11.33 2.35 -3.59
CA LEU A 80 -11.09 2.59 -2.16
C LEU A 80 -9.64 2.96 -1.84
N ASP A 81 -8.69 2.48 -2.64
CA ASP A 81 -7.28 2.83 -2.54
C ASP A 81 -6.87 3.97 -3.50
N MET A 82 -7.85 4.57 -4.18
CA MET A 82 -7.70 5.63 -5.18
C MET A 82 -6.77 5.28 -6.35
N ASN A 83 -6.50 3.99 -6.58
CA ASN A 83 -5.56 3.55 -7.59
C ASN A 83 -6.29 2.96 -8.81
N TRP A 84 -6.50 3.79 -9.84
CA TRP A 84 -7.18 3.36 -11.05
C TRP A 84 -6.37 2.37 -11.90
N ASP A 85 -5.03 2.37 -11.80
CA ASP A 85 -4.19 1.40 -12.50
C ASP A 85 -4.37 -0.01 -11.93
N LEU A 86 -4.53 -0.13 -10.61
CA LEU A 86 -4.85 -1.40 -9.97
C LEU A 86 -6.23 -1.91 -10.39
N LEU A 87 -7.21 -1.01 -10.48
CA LEU A 87 -8.54 -1.35 -11.02
C LEU A 87 -8.44 -1.92 -12.44
N VAL A 88 -7.65 -1.30 -13.32
CA VAL A 88 -7.44 -1.79 -14.69
C VAL A 88 -6.75 -3.14 -14.69
N LYS A 89 -5.66 -3.29 -13.93
CA LYS A 89 -4.91 -4.54 -13.83
C LYS A 89 -5.79 -5.69 -13.33
N ASP A 90 -6.66 -5.42 -12.36
CA ASP A 90 -7.61 -6.40 -11.84
C ASP A 90 -8.64 -6.80 -12.90
N CYS A 91 -9.21 -5.84 -13.63
CA CYS A 91 -10.13 -6.12 -14.73
C CYS A 91 -9.44 -6.91 -15.87
N GLU A 92 -8.21 -6.57 -16.22
CA GLU A 92 -7.41 -7.30 -17.22
C GLU A 92 -7.07 -8.72 -16.75
N ALA A 93 -6.73 -8.90 -15.47
CA ALA A 93 -6.51 -10.21 -14.87
C ALA A 93 -7.77 -11.10 -14.90
N GLN A 94 -8.94 -10.52 -14.60
CA GLN A 94 -10.22 -11.24 -14.68
C GLN A 94 -10.63 -11.58 -16.11
N LYS A 95 -10.30 -10.74 -17.11
CA LYS A 95 -10.45 -11.10 -18.54
C LYS A 95 -9.67 -12.37 -18.88
N SER A 96 -8.52 -12.59 -18.26
CA SER A 96 -7.71 -13.80 -18.40
C SER A 96 -8.14 -14.96 -17.50
N GLY A 97 -9.27 -14.86 -16.78
CA GLY A 97 -9.83 -15.92 -15.96
C GLY A 97 -9.35 -15.97 -14.50
N LYS A 98 -8.64 -14.94 -14.02
CA LYS A 98 -8.28 -14.85 -12.59
C LYS A 98 -9.48 -14.40 -11.75
N ALA A 99 -9.47 -14.75 -10.47
CA ALA A 99 -10.46 -14.24 -9.52
C ALA A 99 -10.26 -12.72 -9.27
N PRO A 100 -11.31 -11.99 -8.84
CA PRO A 100 -11.20 -10.59 -8.45
C PRO A 100 -10.15 -10.36 -7.37
N MET A 101 -9.45 -9.23 -7.45
CA MET A 101 -8.43 -8.86 -6.46
C MET A 101 -9.07 -8.56 -5.10
N GLU A 102 -8.52 -9.17 -4.06
CA GLU A 102 -8.86 -8.85 -2.67
C GLU A 102 -8.16 -7.57 -2.21
N MET A 103 -8.84 -6.80 -1.38
CA MET A 103 -8.30 -5.54 -0.88
C MET A 103 -7.26 -5.80 0.20
N VAL A 104 -6.05 -5.30 -0.02
CA VAL A 104 -4.97 -5.32 0.97
C VAL A 104 -5.33 -4.38 2.14
N THR A 105 -5.19 -4.86 3.37
CA THR A 105 -5.46 -4.07 4.57
C THR A 105 -4.48 -2.91 4.70
N LYS A 106 -4.92 -1.84 5.38
CA LYS A 106 -4.03 -0.72 5.69
C LYS A 106 -2.85 -1.17 6.54
N ALA A 107 -3.05 -2.12 7.47
CA ALA A 107 -1.97 -2.64 8.30
C ALA A 107 -0.89 -3.33 7.46
N LYS A 108 -1.28 -4.17 6.49
CA LYS A 108 -0.35 -4.79 5.56
C LYS A 108 0.42 -3.77 4.73
N ARG A 109 -0.25 -2.75 4.18
CA ARG A 109 0.45 -1.68 3.43
C ARG A 109 1.49 -0.94 4.28
N ILE A 110 1.19 -0.68 5.55
CA ILE A 110 2.13 -0.04 6.48
C ILE A 110 3.33 -0.96 6.74
N VAL A 111 3.08 -2.25 7.00
CA VAL A 111 4.12 -3.24 7.26
C VAL A 111 5.00 -3.46 6.02
N ASP A 112 4.42 -3.59 4.84
CA ASP A 112 5.15 -3.75 3.57
C ASP A 112 6.04 -2.52 3.31
N LYS A 113 5.52 -1.31 3.56
CA LYS A 113 6.32 -0.09 3.46
C LYS A 113 7.46 -0.07 4.48
N ALA A 114 7.20 -0.44 5.73
CA ALA A 114 8.24 -0.53 6.76
C ALA A 114 9.32 -1.56 6.40
N CYS A 115 8.93 -2.69 5.81
CA CYS A 115 9.88 -3.68 5.30
C CYS A 115 10.73 -3.09 4.18
N ASN A 116 10.13 -2.40 3.22
CA ASN A 116 10.89 -1.76 2.13
C ASN A 116 11.85 -0.69 2.66
N ASP A 117 11.40 0.17 3.57
CA ASP A 117 12.23 1.22 4.18
C ASP A 117 13.35 0.65 5.07
N ALA A 118 13.11 -0.50 5.71
CA ALA A 118 14.11 -1.19 6.52
C ALA A 118 15.09 -2.03 5.69
N THR A 119 14.76 -2.34 4.43
CA THR A 119 15.65 -3.06 3.53
C THR A 119 16.78 -2.12 3.12
N LYS A 120 18.01 -2.43 3.56
CA LYS A 120 19.18 -1.67 3.14
C LYS A 120 19.38 -1.89 1.64
N SER A 121 19.41 -0.81 0.86
CA SER A 121 19.91 -0.89 -0.51
C SER A 121 21.40 -1.23 -0.45
N THR A 122 21.77 -2.40 -0.95
CA THR A 122 23.16 -2.69 -1.30
C THR A 122 23.46 -1.92 -2.59
N ASP A 123 24.58 -1.18 -2.64
CA ASP A 123 25.04 -0.49 -3.86
C ASP A 123 25.46 -1.48 -4.97
N ASP A 124 25.54 -2.77 -4.65
CA ASP A 124 25.91 -3.81 -5.57
C ASP A 124 24.68 -4.38 -6.28
N LEU A 125 24.60 -4.18 -7.60
CA LEU A 125 23.48 -4.59 -8.48
C LEU A 125 23.25 -6.11 -8.52
N PHE A 126 24.20 -6.90 -8.02
CA PHE A 126 24.14 -8.36 -7.99
C PHE A 126 23.90 -8.95 -6.59
N GLU A 127 23.93 -8.14 -5.54
CA GLU A 127 23.61 -8.60 -4.19
C GLU A 127 22.10 -8.58 -3.95
N VAL A 128 21.57 -9.71 -3.51
CA VAL A 128 20.18 -9.79 -3.07
C VAL A 128 20.09 -9.08 -1.71
N PRO A 129 19.28 -8.02 -1.59
CA PRO A 129 19.14 -7.30 -0.32
C PRO A 129 18.72 -8.27 0.79
N GLU A 130 19.46 -8.24 1.90
CA GLU A 130 19.15 -9.09 3.04
C GLU A 130 17.78 -8.70 3.62
N LYS A 131 16.93 -9.70 3.91
CA LYS A 131 15.60 -9.43 4.48
C LYS A 131 15.78 -8.66 5.80
N PRO A 132 15.08 -7.53 5.98
CA PRO A 132 15.26 -6.70 7.16
C PRO A 132 14.85 -7.45 8.42
N ASP A 133 15.59 -7.20 9.51
CA ASP A 133 15.26 -7.80 10.79
C ASP A 133 14.02 -7.14 11.42
N ALA A 134 13.36 -7.86 12.33
CA ALA A 134 12.15 -7.36 12.98
C ALA A 134 12.38 -6.09 13.80
N ALA A 135 13.63 -5.79 14.20
CA ALA A 135 13.97 -4.59 14.93
C ALA A 135 14.02 -3.36 13.99
N ALA A 136 14.66 -3.46 12.84
CA ALA A 136 14.70 -2.42 11.82
C ALA A 136 13.29 -2.09 11.31
N ILE A 137 12.46 -3.11 11.07
CA ILE A 137 11.05 -2.91 10.68
C ILE A 137 10.30 -2.12 11.76
N ARG A 138 10.50 -2.41 13.06
CA ARG A 138 9.87 -1.65 14.14
C ARG A 138 10.34 -0.20 14.23
N VAL A 139 11.62 0.05 13.97
CA VAL A 139 12.15 1.42 13.91
C VAL A 139 11.50 2.18 12.75
N ALA A 140 11.40 1.55 11.58
CA ALA A 140 10.71 2.15 10.42
C ALA A 140 9.21 2.41 10.71
N LEU A 141 8.52 1.48 11.37
CA LEU A 141 7.13 1.67 11.82
C LEU A 141 6.98 2.87 12.75
N ALA A 142 7.85 2.99 13.75
CA ALA A 142 7.86 4.12 14.68
C ALA A 142 8.17 5.44 13.96
N GLY A 143 9.08 5.43 12.98
CA GLY A 143 9.38 6.58 12.13
C GLY A 143 8.18 7.05 11.30
N MET A 144 7.29 6.14 10.93
CA MET A 144 6.00 6.46 10.29
C MET A 144 4.89 6.84 11.28
N GLY A 145 5.17 6.84 12.59
CA GLY A 145 4.20 7.16 13.65
C GLY A 145 3.25 6.03 14.04
N TYR A 146 3.55 4.78 13.67
CA TYR A 146 2.71 3.62 14.01
C TYR A 146 3.36 2.77 15.12
N GLY A 147 2.62 2.57 16.22
CA GLY A 147 2.96 1.58 17.23
C GLY A 147 2.48 0.17 16.83
N ILE A 148 3.15 -0.86 17.36
CA ILE A 148 2.70 -2.25 17.21
C ILE A 148 1.29 -2.45 17.81
N ASP A 149 0.98 -1.77 18.91
CA ASP A 149 -0.34 -1.86 19.54
C ASP A 149 -1.45 -1.15 18.75
N ASP A 150 -1.10 -0.19 17.89
CA ASP A 150 -2.06 0.41 16.96
C ASP A 150 -2.38 -0.56 15.82
N LEU A 151 -1.35 -1.18 15.24
CA LEU A 151 -1.50 -2.18 14.17
C LEU A 151 -2.33 -3.39 14.62
N LYS A 152 -2.21 -3.83 15.88
CA LYS A 152 -3.06 -4.90 16.46
C LYS A 152 -4.55 -4.56 16.48
N LYS A 153 -4.91 -3.27 16.61
CA LYS A 153 -6.30 -2.80 16.64
C LYS A 153 -6.86 -2.64 15.22
N MET A 154 -6.00 -2.57 14.21
CA MET A 154 -6.38 -2.51 12.81
C MET A 154 -6.73 -3.90 12.29
N ASP A 155 -7.47 -3.97 11.20
CA ASP A 155 -7.60 -5.20 10.44
C ASP A 155 -6.24 -5.55 9.79
N HIS A 156 -5.81 -6.81 9.97
CA HIS A 156 -4.49 -7.32 9.57
C HIS A 156 -4.54 -8.80 9.18
N HIS A 157 -5.71 -9.31 8.78
CA HIS A 157 -5.92 -10.73 8.43
C HIS A 157 -5.06 -11.21 7.25
N ASP A 158 -4.53 -10.29 6.44
CA ASP A 158 -3.72 -10.55 5.26
C ASP A 158 -2.20 -10.52 5.55
N ILE A 159 -1.79 -10.30 6.80
CA ILE A 159 -0.40 -10.43 7.27
C ILE A 159 -0.15 -11.87 7.70
N ASP A 160 0.97 -12.46 7.27
CA ASP A 160 1.38 -13.80 7.66
C ASP A 160 1.53 -13.92 9.19
N ASP A 161 0.88 -14.93 9.78
CA ASP A 161 0.80 -15.11 11.24
C ASP A 161 2.18 -15.31 11.89
N ASP A 162 3.08 -16.03 11.22
CA ASP A 162 4.41 -16.32 11.74
C ASP A 162 5.31 -15.08 11.69
N PHE A 163 5.20 -14.31 10.62
CA PHE A 163 5.82 -13.00 10.51
C PHE A 163 5.27 -12.03 11.56
N TRP A 164 3.95 -11.97 11.73
CA TRP A 164 3.28 -11.12 12.70
C TRP A 164 3.73 -11.43 14.13
N LYS A 165 3.78 -12.71 14.51
CA LYS A 165 4.29 -13.14 15.83
C LYS A 165 5.73 -12.66 16.05
N LYS A 166 6.62 -12.83 15.07
CA LYS A 166 8.01 -12.34 15.14
C LYS A 166 8.04 -10.81 15.33
N LEU A 167 7.23 -10.09 14.57
CA LEU A 167 7.13 -8.64 14.62
C LEU A 167 6.54 -8.12 15.94
N VAL A 168 5.71 -8.89 16.64
CA VAL A 168 5.15 -8.51 17.95
C VAL A 168 6.06 -8.92 19.11
N THR A 169 6.77 -10.05 19.02
CA THR A 169 7.65 -10.52 20.11
C THR A 169 8.86 -9.61 20.32
N ARG A 170 8.87 -8.78 21.36
CA ARG A 170 10.09 -8.11 21.82
C ARG A 170 11.11 -9.17 22.22
N LYS A 171 12.06 -9.49 21.34
CA LYS A 171 13.35 -10.00 21.83
C LYS A 171 13.90 -8.90 22.72
N ALA A 172 14.01 -9.20 24.01
CA ALA A 172 14.41 -8.29 25.06
C ALA A 172 15.87 -7.82 24.86
N TYR A 173 16.08 -6.83 24.00
CA TYR A 173 17.39 -6.22 23.79
C TYR A 173 17.78 -5.23 24.91
N HIS A 174 16.92 -5.01 25.91
CA HIS A 174 17.26 -4.18 27.07
C HIS A 174 17.95 -4.92 28.23
N LYS A 175 18.16 -6.25 28.17
CA LYS A 175 18.75 -6.96 29.34
C LYS A 175 20.28 -6.91 29.43
N LYS A 176 21.00 -6.23 28.51
CA LYS A 176 22.47 -6.12 28.55
C LYS A 176 23.02 -4.75 28.95
N SER A 177 22.24 -3.66 28.96
CA SER A 177 22.76 -2.35 29.40
C SER A 177 22.73 -2.17 30.94
N GLU A 178 21.83 -2.83 31.66
CA GLU A 178 21.75 -2.70 33.13
C GLU A 178 22.78 -3.53 33.91
N LYS A 179 23.33 -4.61 33.32
CA LYS A 179 24.36 -5.44 33.99
C LYS A 179 25.79 -4.99 33.70
N ALA A 180 26.01 -4.11 32.72
CA ALA A 180 27.34 -3.58 32.40
C ALA A 180 27.72 -2.33 33.23
N ALA A 181 26.75 -1.65 33.87
CA ALA A 181 27.00 -0.45 34.66
C ALA A 181 27.29 -0.71 36.16
N ARG A 182 27.46 -1.97 36.59
CA ARG A 182 27.67 -2.35 38.01
C ARG A 182 29.03 -3.00 38.33
N LYS A 183 30.01 -2.84 37.45
CA LYS A 183 31.41 -3.22 37.74
C LYS A 183 32.35 -2.13 37.24
N GLN A 184 32.50 -1.07 38.03
CA GLN A 184 33.79 -0.39 38.16
C GLN A 184 34.33 -0.76 39.55
N PRO A 185 35.56 -1.30 39.65
CA PRO A 185 36.27 -1.40 40.91
C PRO A 185 36.94 -0.05 41.19
N ASP A 186 36.57 0.61 42.29
CA ASP A 186 37.36 1.71 42.84
C ASP A 186 38.50 1.10 43.66
N GLU A 187 39.65 0.96 43.00
CA GLU A 187 40.95 0.87 43.68
C GLU A 187 41.34 2.29 44.09
N GLN A 188 41.09 2.64 45.36
CA GLN A 188 41.88 3.64 46.08
C GLN A 188 42.38 3.00 47.38
N GLN A 189 43.55 2.39 47.28
CA GLN A 189 44.43 2.19 48.42
C GLN A 189 45.05 3.55 48.74
N ILE A 190 44.66 4.14 49.88
CA ILE A 190 45.51 5.07 50.61
C ILE A 190 45.72 4.38 51.95
N GLU A 191 46.94 3.90 52.16
CA GLU A 191 47.39 3.33 53.42
C GLU A 191 47.35 4.42 54.50
N GLU A 192 46.47 4.24 55.48
CA GLU A 192 46.62 4.79 56.83
C GLU A 192 47.73 3.99 57.52
N GLU A 193 48.90 4.59 57.73
CA GLU A 193 49.82 4.13 58.77
C GLU A 193 49.38 4.68 60.12
N GLU A 194 49.27 3.73 61.05
CA GLU A 194 48.71 3.80 62.38
C GLU A 194 49.54 4.65 63.36
N GLU A 195 48.82 5.09 64.40
CA GLU A 195 49.23 5.91 65.53
C GLU A 195 50.36 5.34 66.43
N LEU A 196 51.04 6.31 67.08
CA LEU A 196 51.58 6.28 68.45
C LEU A 196 52.71 5.31 68.84
N GLU A 197 53.87 5.89 69.21
CA GLU A 197 54.45 5.68 70.54
C GLU A 197 55.44 6.80 70.93
N ARG A 198 55.07 7.54 71.98
CA ARG A 198 55.88 8.20 73.04
C ARG A 198 57.12 9.05 72.70
#